data_AF-J9Z1A0-F1
#
_entry.id   AF-J9Z1A0-F1
#
_cell.length_a   1.000
_cell.length_b   1.000
_cell.length_c   1.000
_cell.angle_alpha   90.00
_cell.angle_beta   90.00
_cell.angle_gamma   90.00
#
_symmetry.space_group_name_H-M   'P 1'
#
loop_
_entity.id
_entity.type
_entity.pdbx_description
1 polymer ?
#
loop_
_entity_poly.entity_id
_entity_poly.type
_entity_poly.pdbx_seq_one_letter_code
_entity_poly.pdbx_strand_id
1 'polypeptide(L)'
;MTNFEKVKQFMQTFGQEVKTKASFSDEKTNQLRLDLISEELEELKNAMSSKDLLEVADALTDILYVTYGAGHAFGINLDKCFDEVQNSNMSKLGSDGKPIYNESGKVMKGPDYFKPDLSKFLV
;
A
#
# COMPACT_ATOMS: atom_id res chain seq x y z
N MET A 1 10.19 -6.55 13.32
CA MET A 1 10.08 -6.70 11.87
C MET A 1 8.74 -6.10 11.44
N THR A 2 8.72 -5.14 10.51
CA THR A 2 7.48 -4.59 9.96
C THR A 2 6.80 -5.62 9.04
N ASN A 3 5.56 -5.37 8.61
CA ASN A 3 4.89 -6.26 7.66
C ASN A 3 5.64 -6.30 6.32
N PHE A 4 6.14 -5.16 5.85
CA PHE A 4 7.00 -5.09 4.67
C PHE A 4 8.24 -5.99 4.82
N GLU A 5 8.96 -5.92 5.95
CA GLU A 5 10.13 -6.78 6.17
C GLU A 5 9.79 -8.28 6.31
N LYS A 6 8.59 -8.64 6.81
CA LYS A 6 8.13 -10.04 6.81
C LYS A 6 7.95 -10.58 5.39
N VAL A 7 7.38 -9.78 4.49
CA VAL A 7 7.22 -10.17 3.08
C VAL A 7 8.57 -10.29 2.37
N LYS A 8 9.54 -9.43 2.71
CA LYS A 8 10.92 -9.57 2.24
C LYS A 8 11.50 -10.94 2.59
N GLN A 9 11.34 -11.34 3.85
CA GLN A 9 11.82 -12.63 4.35
C GLN A 9 11.18 -13.78 3.57
N PHE A 10 9.86 -13.73 3.34
CA PHE A 10 9.17 -14.71 2.50
C PHE A 10 9.76 -14.75 1.08
N MET A 11 9.83 -13.61 0.39
CA MET A 11 10.34 -13.55 -0.98
C MET A 11 11.75 -14.13 -1.11
N GLN A 12 12.65 -13.78 -0.19
CA GLN A 12 14.01 -14.33 -0.17
C GLN A 12 14.02 -15.85 0.09
N THR A 13 13.18 -16.32 1.02
CA THR A 13 13.06 -17.75 1.35
C THR A 13 12.57 -18.56 0.14
N PHE A 14 11.64 -18.01 -0.64
CA PHE A 14 11.05 -18.66 -1.81
C PHE A 14 11.72 -18.27 -3.15
N GLY A 15 12.90 -17.64 -3.11
CA GLY A 15 13.70 -17.32 -4.30
C GLY A 15 13.08 -16.28 -5.24
N GLN A 16 12.18 -15.43 -4.75
CA GLN A 16 11.60 -14.31 -5.49
C GLN A 16 12.54 -13.10 -5.48
N GLU A 17 12.50 -12.29 -6.53
CA GLU A 17 13.35 -11.10 -6.65
C GLU A 17 13.02 -10.05 -5.58
N VAL A 18 14.04 -9.55 -4.89
CA VAL A 18 13.95 -8.40 -3.98
C VAL A 18 14.98 -7.38 -4.42
N LYS A 19 14.52 -6.22 -4.91
CA LYS A 19 15.40 -5.16 -5.38
C LYS A 19 15.77 -4.23 -4.23
N THR A 20 16.98 -3.70 -4.27
CA THR A 20 17.48 -2.72 -3.29
C THR A 20 17.42 -1.28 -3.79
N LYS A 21 17.09 -1.09 -5.07
CA LYS A 21 16.96 0.22 -5.73
C LYS A 21 15.67 0.25 -6.54
N ALA A 22 14.99 1.39 -6.52
CA ALA A 22 13.74 1.61 -7.24
C ALA A 22 13.94 1.43 -8.76
N SER A 23 13.30 0.43 -9.34
CA SER A 23 13.16 0.27 -10.79
C SER A 23 12.12 -0.81 -11.10
N PHE A 24 11.65 -0.85 -12.35
CA PHE A 24 10.94 -2.03 -12.85
C PHE A 24 11.85 -3.28 -12.82
N SER A 25 11.21 -4.44 -12.80
CA SER A 25 11.84 -5.75 -13.02
C SER A 25 11.67 -6.18 -14.49
N ASP A 26 11.84 -7.46 -14.79
CA ASP A 26 11.46 -8.06 -16.08
C ASP A 26 9.93 -8.07 -16.28
N GLU A 27 9.49 -8.18 -17.53
CA GLU A 27 8.07 -8.13 -17.90
C GLU A 27 7.26 -9.21 -17.18
N LYS A 28 7.83 -10.40 -17.00
CA LYS A 28 7.18 -11.52 -16.32
C LYS A 28 6.92 -11.19 -14.85
N THR A 29 7.88 -10.62 -14.15
CA THR A 29 7.78 -10.25 -12.74
C THR A 29 6.85 -9.06 -12.57
N ASN A 30 6.94 -8.06 -13.44
CA ASN A 30 6.04 -6.90 -13.42
C ASN A 30 4.58 -7.35 -13.62
N GLN A 31 4.33 -8.24 -14.59
CA GLN A 31 3.00 -8.79 -14.86
C GLN A 31 2.50 -9.64 -13.69
N LEU A 32 3.34 -10.52 -13.16
CA LEU A 32 3.00 -11.33 -11.98
C LEU A 32 2.54 -10.47 -10.80
N ARG A 33 3.20 -9.32 -10.53
CA ARG A 33 2.76 -8.44 -9.43
C ARG A 33 1.40 -7.83 -9.68
N LEU A 34 1.10 -7.43 -10.92
CA LEU A 34 -0.21 -6.90 -11.28
C LEU A 34 -1.30 -7.97 -11.22
N ASP A 35 -1.00 -9.17 -11.68
CA ASP A 35 -1.95 -10.30 -11.67
C ASP A 35 -2.33 -10.66 -10.23
N LEU A 36 -1.35 -10.83 -9.34
CA LEU A 36 -1.60 -11.13 -7.92
C LEU A 36 -2.47 -10.04 -7.26
N ILE A 37 -2.15 -8.76 -7.45
CA ILE A 37 -2.97 -7.67 -6.89
C ILE A 37 -4.40 -7.69 -7.45
N SER A 38 -4.57 -8.05 -8.72
CA SER A 38 -5.89 -8.12 -9.35
C SER A 38 -6.70 -9.30 -8.84
N GLU A 39 -6.06 -10.45 -8.61
CA GLU A 39 -6.66 -11.63 -8.00
C GLU A 39 -7.24 -11.31 -6.62
N GLU A 40 -6.43 -10.79 -5.70
CA GLU A 40 -6.90 -10.48 -4.33
C GLU A 40 -8.01 -9.41 -4.30
N LEU A 41 -8.00 -8.49 -5.28
CA LEU A 41 -9.06 -7.50 -5.42
C LEU A 41 -10.39 -8.13 -5.85
N GLU A 42 -10.38 -9.12 -6.74
CA GLU A 42 -11.59 -9.85 -7.11
C GLU A 42 -12.11 -10.70 -5.95
N GLU A 43 -11.22 -11.31 -5.16
CA GLU A 43 -11.60 -12.03 -3.94
C GLU A 43 -12.28 -11.11 -2.93
N LEU A 44 -11.72 -9.92 -2.68
CA LEU A 44 -12.34 -8.92 -1.82
C LEU A 44 -13.74 -8.53 -2.31
N LYS A 45 -13.92 -8.31 -3.62
CA LYS A 45 -15.24 -7.98 -4.20
C LYS A 45 -16.24 -9.12 -3.96
N ASN A 46 -15.82 -10.36 -4.16
CA ASN A 46 -16.65 -11.53 -3.93
C ASN A 46 -17.05 -11.65 -2.46
N ALA A 47 -16.10 -11.51 -1.53
CA ALA A 47 -16.33 -11.55 -0.08
C ALA A 47 -17.30 -10.46 0.40
N MET A 48 -17.17 -9.23 -0.14
CA MET A 48 -18.10 -8.14 0.16
C MET A 48 -19.50 -8.41 -0.40
N SER A 49 -19.61 -8.97 -1.60
CA SER A 49 -20.88 -9.32 -2.25
C SER A 49 -21.61 -10.44 -1.50
N SER A 50 -20.87 -11.43 -1.01
CA SER A 50 -21.40 -12.53 -0.18
C SER A 50 -21.66 -12.14 1.27
N LYS A 51 -21.23 -10.93 1.70
CA LYS A 51 -21.29 -10.44 3.08
C LYS A 51 -20.53 -11.33 4.07
N ASP A 52 -19.44 -11.93 3.61
CA ASP A 52 -18.59 -12.78 4.42
C ASP A 52 -17.44 -11.97 5.05
N LEU A 53 -17.57 -11.63 6.34
CA LEU A 53 -16.56 -10.82 7.04
C LEU A 53 -15.23 -11.57 7.25
N LEU A 54 -15.25 -12.90 7.31
CA LEU A 54 -14.03 -13.68 7.46
C LEU A 54 -13.20 -13.57 6.19
N GLU A 55 -13.83 -13.82 5.05
CA GLU A 55 -13.20 -13.71 3.72
C GLU A 55 -12.79 -12.26 3.40
N VAL A 56 -13.53 -11.25 3.90
CA VAL A 56 -13.10 -9.85 3.80
C VAL A 56 -11.79 -9.61 4.56
N ALA A 57 -11.64 -10.17 5.76
CA ALA A 57 -10.43 -10.03 6.55
C ALA A 57 -9.24 -10.74 5.88
N ASP A 58 -9.48 -11.90 5.27
CA ASP A 58 -8.50 -12.67 4.51
C ASP A 58 -8.02 -11.89 3.29
N ALA A 59 -8.93 -11.54 2.37
CA ALA A 59 -8.60 -10.82 1.15
C ALA A 59 -7.95 -9.45 1.41
N LEU A 60 -8.36 -8.70 2.44
CA LEU A 60 -7.67 -7.46 2.83
C LEU A 60 -6.23 -7.70 3.29
N THR A 61 -5.99 -8.82 3.98
CA THR A 61 -4.65 -9.20 4.43
C THR A 61 -3.79 -9.62 3.25
N ASP A 62 -4.34 -10.37 2.31
CA ASP A 62 -3.60 -10.81 1.12
C ASP A 62 -3.29 -9.65 0.18
N ILE A 63 -4.21 -8.68 0.01
CA ILE A 63 -3.93 -7.41 -0.69
C ILE A 63 -2.70 -6.72 -0.08
N LEU A 64 -2.61 -6.62 1.25
CA LEU A 64 -1.42 -6.05 1.90
C LEU A 64 -0.16 -6.87 1.56
N TYR A 65 -0.26 -8.20 1.61
CA TYR A 65 0.86 -9.10 1.36
C TYR A 65 1.39 -8.98 -0.07
N VAL A 66 0.52 -9.05 -1.08
CA VAL A 66 0.90 -8.95 -2.49
C VAL A 66 1.35 -7.54 -2.86
N THR A 67 0.78 -6.50 -2.22
CA THR A 67 1.21 -5.10 -2.39
C THR A 67 2.64 -4.90 -1.85
N TYR A 68 2.94 -5.42 -0.65
CA TYR A 68 4.30 -5.41 -0.13
C TYR A 68 5.28 -6.21 -0.99
N GLY A 69 4.82 -7.33 -1.56
CA GLY A 69 5.59 -8.10 -2.53
C GLY A 69 5.96 -7.29 -3.77
N ALA A 70 5.02 -6.50 -4.30
CA ALA A 70 5.27 -5.57 -5.39
C ALA A 70 6.27 -4.47 -5.01
N GLY A 71 6.16 -3.92 -3.79
CA GLY A 71 7.13 -2.96 -3.25
C GLY A 71 8.56 -3.49 -3.29
N HIS A 72 8.79 -4.71 -2.80
CA HIS A 72 10.11 -5.36 -2.85
C HIS A 72 10.56 -5.69 -4.26
N ALA A 73 9.66 -6.19 -5.12
CA ALA A 73 9.96 -6.51 -6.51
C ALA A 73 10.36 -5.25 -7.32
N PHE A 74 9.92 -4.07 -6.91
CA PHE A 74 10.31 -2.80 -7.53
C PHE A 74 11.37 -2.02 -6.76
N GLY A 75 11.81 -2.51 -5.60
CA GLY A 75 12.78 -1.83 -4.74
C GLY A 75 12.27 -0.54 -4.12
N ILE A 76 10.95 -0.44 -3.95
CA ILE A 76 10.26 0.71 -3.35
C ILE A 76 9.90 0.35 -1.92
N ASN A 77 10.48 1.06 -0.95
CA ASN A 77 10.18 0.83 0.46
C ASN A 77 8.80 1.38 0.83
N LEU A 78 7.81 0.50 0.92
CA LEU A 78 6.43 0.91 1.17
C LEU A 78 6.17 1.33 2.62
N ASP A 79 6.98 0.92 3.61
CA ASP A 79 6.88 1.49 4.96
C ASP A 79 7.19 2.99 4.92
N LYS A 80 8.27 3.39 4.23
CA LYS A 80 8.63 4.81 4.07
C LYS A 80 7.59 5.60 3.27
N CYS A 81 7.05 5.01 2.20
CA CYS A 81 5.97 5.62 1.43
C CYS A 81 4.72 5.80 2.30
N PHE A 82 4.37 4.81 3.11
CA PHE A 82 3.22 4.86 4.00
C PHE A 82 3.39 5.96 5.05
N ASP A 83 4.55 6.08 5.69
CA ASP A 83 4.84 7.13 6.67
C ASP A 83 4.68 8.54 6.05
N GLU A 84 5.18 8.76 4.84
CA GLU A 84 5.04 10.04 4.14
C GLU A 84 3.57 10.37 3.82
N VAL A 85 2.82 9.40 3.30
CA VAL A 85 1.40 9.55 3.00
C VAL A 85 0.60 9.78 4.29
N GLN A 86 0.94 9.08 5.37
CA GLN A 86 0.31 9.21 6.67
C GLN A 86 0.55 10.59 7.26
N ASN A 87 1.79 11.09 7.26
CA ASN A 87 2.12 12.42 7.75
C ASN A 87 1.37 13.51 6.94
N SER A 88 1.31 13.37 5.62
CA SER A 88 0.52 14.27 4.77
C SER A 88 -0.98 14.18 5.07
N ASN A 89 -1.53 12.98 5.28
CA ASN A 89 -2.94 12.81 5.64
C ASN A 89 -3.28 13.44 6.98
N MET A 90 -2.41 13.30 7.99
CA MET A 90 -2.61 13.90 9.30
C MET A 90 -2.41 15.42 9.31
N SER A 91 -1.65 15.98 8.36
CA SER A 91 -1.54 17.43 8.16
C SER A 91 -2.83 18.10 7.66
N LYS A 92 -3.86 17.31 7.32
CA LYS A 92 -5.17 17.82 6.86
C LYS A 92 -6.06 18.34 8.00
N LEU A 93 -5.68 18.14 9.26
CA LEU A 93 -6.46 18.62 10.40
C LEU A 93 -6.59 20.15 10.38
N GLY A 94 -7.71 20.65 10.87
CA GLY A 94 -7.92 22.07 11.13
C GLY A 94 -7.01 22.58 12.24
N SER A 95 -6.97 23.90 12.42
CA SER A 95 -6.19 24.55 13.49
C SER A 95 -6.61 24.14 14.91
N ASP A 96 -7.79 23.53 15.07
CA ASP A 96 -8.31 22.95 16.31
C ASP A 96 -7.98 21.45 16.48
N GLY A 97 -7.20 20.87 15.57
CA GLY A 97 -6.83 19.46 15.57
C GLY A 97 -7.96 18.52 15.13
N LYS A 98 -9.06 19.03 14.55
CA LYS A 98 -10.19 18.21 14.09
C LYS A 98 -10.20 18.06 12.57
N PRO A 99 -10.76 16.96 12.04
CA PRO A 99 -10.93 16.82 10.60
C PRO A 99 -11.92 17.86 10.05
N ILE A 100 -11.62 18.40 8.87
CA ILE A 100 -12.52 19.26 8.11
C ILE A 100 -13.21 18.38 7.07
N TYR A 101 -14.55 18.37 7.01
CA TYR A 101 -15.30 17.58 6.04
C TYR A 101 -16.05 18.47 5.04
N ASN A 102 -16.21 18.01 3.80
CA ASN A 102 -17.19 18.59 2.88
C ASN A 102 -18.59 17.96 3.06
N GLU A 103 -19.57 18.45 2.30
CA GLU A 103 -20.96 17.95 2.32
C GLU A 103 -21.08 16.45 2.01
N SER A 104 -20.09 15.86 1.33
CA SER A 104 -20.04 14.43 1.00
C SER A 104 -19.31 13.58 2.06
N GLY A 105 -18.86 14.18 3.17
CA GLY A 105 -18.08 13.49 4.20
C GLY A 105 -16.60 13.25 3.84
N LYS A 106 -16.09 13.89 2.80
CA LYS A 106 -14.68 13.78 2.40
C LYS A 106 -13.80 14.67 3.28
N VAL A 107 -12.68 14.14 3.77
CA VAL A 107 -11.66 14.91 4.49
C VAL A 107 -11.04 15.97 3.56
N MET A 108 -11.11 17.22 3.98
CA MET A 108 -10.60 18.41 3.31
C MET A 108 -9.19 18.76 3.83
N LYS A 109 -8.49 19.63 3.11
CA LYS A 109 -7.13 20.04 3.46
C LYS A 109 -7.16 21.17 4.49
N GLY A 110 -6.49 20.96 5.62
CA GLY A 110 -6.24 21.96 6.65
C GLY A 110 -5.16 22.98 6.26
N PRO A 111 -4.92 23.99 7.11
CA PRO A 111 -3.96 25.06 6.86
C PRO A 111 -2.51 24.56 6.76
N ASP A 112 -2.16 23.51 7.50
CA ASP A 112 -0.81 22.93 7.54
C ASP A 112 -0.61 21.80 6.51
N TYR A 113 -1.56 21.64 5.58
CA TYR A 113 -1.49 20.59 4.58
C TYR A 113 -0.24 20.71 3.71
N PHE A 114 0.47 19.58 3.57
CA PHE A 114 1.48 19.40 2.55
C PHE A 114 1.14 18.18 1.67
N LYS A 115 1.51 18.24 0.38
CA LYS A 115 1.39 17.09 -0.53
C LYS A 115 2.52 16.09 -0.21
N PRO A 116 2.25 14.76 -0.15
CA PRO A 116 3.30 13.81 0.13
C PRO A 116 4.30 13.78 -1.05
N ASP A 117 5.59 13.77 -0.74
CA ASP A 117 6.65 13.62 -1.73
C ASP A 117 7.23 12.21 -1.69
N LEU A 118 6.76 11.35 -2.59
CA LEU A 118 7.26 9.99 -2.75
C LEU A 118 8.51 9.90 -3.64
N SER A 119 8.86 10.97 -4.37
CA SER A 119 10.01 10.94 -5.30
C SER A 119 11.33 10.70 -4.58
N LYS A 120 11.43 11.14 -3.31
CA LYS A 120 12.57 10.89 -2.41
C LYS A 120 12.80 9.41 -2.07
N PHE A 121 11.88 8.52 -2.41
CA PHE A 121 12.02 7.06 -2.22
C PHE A 121 12.28 6.31 -3.53
N LEU A 122 12.38 7.01 -4.66
CA LEU A 122 12.65 6.43 -5.97
C LEU A 122 14.11 6.58 -6.44
N VAL A 123 15.00 7.02 -5.54
CA VAL A 123 16.43 7.29 -5.80
C VAL A 123 17.33 6.06 -5.75
#